data_AF-A0A2K1QZ63-F1
#
_entry.id   AF-A0A2K1QZ63-F1
#
_cell.length_a   1.000
_cell.length_b   1.000
_cell.length_c   1.000
_cell.angle_alpha   90.00
_cell.angle_beta   90.00
_cell.angle_gamma   90.00
#
_symmetry.space_group_name_H-M   'P 1'
#
loop_
_entity.id
_entity.type
_entity.pdbx_description
1 polymer ?
#
loop_
_entity_poly.entity_id
_entity_poly.type
_entity_poly.pdbx_seq_one_letter_code
_entity_poly.pdbx_strand_id
1 'polypeptide(L)'
;MHHSHNPSRDHAINQQCTFDNTTSTNSTMATLPCQCRHILRQTVPLRAAAASSPLHPTTSFSSSSSSSLASIPTTTHRAFSSSPSHQDDAPARVRQKKIPTRLRRRMYAWFNGPGRNFREPLPGSTNYMGAYTQEGKLKRVDAAGRGQDEDMEDEQQGEDRDDGLGDGGEKKAKNELPPERTGDLRPYPLNENFMSQSVLSDEMKELVFQKVVEKGESVSAVSVELGIDMRRIGAVVRLLTVERNWVAEGKPLATAYASAVMSMLPQTPAAGGRPHETINDLPVHPATQQQIFYPTSESRHFTREDAAQVFSPTLLPADKRIPHPELIESARPKHGDLKPQQRTQIAENFRKAMEKEKQEKEQKRKEWEKRNVQVVERPKWNFRFESIRADQVGRDGRDSRGVGWRYGMPHEDRKRGFLKDIPLKVVT
;
A
#
# COMPACT_ATOMS: atom_id res chain seq x y z
N MET A 1 19.38 -27.47 72.97
CA MET A 1 18.10 -26.92 73.46
C MET A 1 17.15 -26.80 72.26
N HIS A 2 16.04 -27.52 72.34
CA HIS A 2 14.87 -27.60 71.43
C HIS A 2 15.15 -27.90 69.95
N HIS A 3 15.11 -29.15 69.46
CA HIS A 3 13.92 -30.02 69.19
C HIS A 3 12.88 -29.28 68.33
N SER A 4 12.56 -29.71 67.11
CA SER A 4 11.89 -31.00 66.84
C SER A 4 11.96 -31.49 65.37
N HIS A 5 12.16 -32.81 65.25
CA HIS A 5 11.50 -33.79 64.36
C HIS A 5 11.77 -33.82 62.83
N ASN A 6 12.63 -34.78 62.49
CA ASN A 6 12.74 -35.65 61.30
C ASN A 6 11.52 -36.63 61.21
N PRO A 7 11.46 -37.67 60.32
CA PRO A 7 11.72 -37.81 58.87
C PRO A 7 10.65 -38.72 58.16
N SER A 8 10.81 -38.97 56.85
CA SER A 8 10.61 -40.28 56.12
C SER A 8 10.19 -40.02 54.67
N ARG A 9 10.89 -40.41 53.60
CA ARG A 9 11.38 -41.71 53.09
C ARG A 9 10.28 -42.65 52.53
N ASP A 10 10.51 -43.03 51.28
CA ASP A 10 10.08 -44.23 50.52
C ASP A 10 8.63 -44.35 50.03
N HIS A 11 8.39 -44.26 48.72
CA HIS A 11 8.36 -45.43 47.81
C HIS A 11 7.92 -45.03 46.38
N ALA A 12 8.72 -45.45 45.40
CA ALA A 12 8.29 -45.57 44.00
C ALA A 12 7.34 -46.78 43.87
N ILE A 13 6.31 -46.67 43.01
CA ILE A 13 5.79 -47.78 42.19
C ILE A 13 5.16 -47.18 40.92
N ASN A 14 5.61 -47.76 39.82
CA ASN A 14 5.22 -47.61 38.44
C ASN A 14 3.90 -48.36 38.19
N GLN A 15 2.93 -47.80 37.45
CA GLN A 15 1.93 -48.62 36.76
C GLN A 15 1.30 -47.92 35.56
N GLN A 16 1.63 -48.47 34.40
CA GLN A 16 0.95 -48.32 33.12
C GLN A 16 -0.46 -48.91 33.21
N CYS A 17 -1.43 -48.24 32.60
CA CYS A 17 -2.70 -48.84 32.19
C CYS A 17 -2.83 -48.73 30.67
N THR A 18 -2.50 -49.82 30.00
CA THR A 18 -2.98 -50.20 28.67
C THR A 18 -4.44 -50.62 28.77
N PHE A 19 -5.29 -50.19 27.85
CA PHE A 19 -6.61 -50.80 27.64
C PHE A 19 -6.77 -51.09 26.15
N ASP A 20 -6.75 -52.38 25.83
CA ASP A 20 -7.06 -52.92 24.52
C ASP A 20 -8.35 -53.75 24.63
N ASN A 21 -9.25 -53.49 23.66
CA ASN A 21 -10.04 -54.48 22.91
C ASN A 21 -11.00 -55.45 23.64
N THR A 22 -12.31 -55.40 23.33
CA THR A 22 -12.95 -56.13 22.19
C THR A 22 -14.48 -56.31 22.32
N THR A 23 -15.15 -56.20 21.15
CA THR A 23 -16.36 -56.91 20.65
C THR A 23 -17.70 -56.89 21.39
N SER A 24 -18.78 -56.51 20.69
CA SER A 24 -19.71 -57.46 20.03
C SER A 24 -20.96 -56.79 19.42
N THR A 25 -21.15 -57.00 18.11
CA THR A 25 -22.40 -57.32 17.37
C THR A 25 -23.75 -56.65 17.72
N ASN A 26 -24.36 -55.98 16.74
CA ASN A 26 -25.56 -56.52 16.09
C ASN A 26 -25.91 -55.85 14.75
N SER A 27 -26.42 -56.71 13.87
CA SER A 27 -26.74 -56.52 12.46
C SER A 27 -28.25 -56.30 12.29
N THR A 28 -28.68 -55.40 11.40
CA THR A 28 -29.93 -55.61 10.65
C THR A 28 -29.92 -54.84 9.33
N MET A 29 -30.24 -55.57 8.27
CA MET A 29 -30.28 -55.17 6.87
C MET A 29 -31.46 -54.25 6.52
N ALA A 30 -31.25 -53.37 5.55
CA ALA A 30 -32.29 -52.95 4.61
C ALA A 30 -31.67 -52.73 3.23
N THR A 31 -32.26 -53.38 2.23
CA THR A 31 -31.77 -53.56 0.86
C THR A 31 -32.55 -52.65 -0.10
N LEU A 32 -31.92 -52.36 -1.26
CA LEU A 32 -32.47 -51.90 -2.56
C LEU A 32 -32.31 -50.39 -2.90
N PRO A 33 -32.22 -50.01 -4.20
CA PRO A 33 -31.54 -50.67 -5.32
C PRO A 33 -30.65 -49.72 -6.16
N CYS A 34 -29.62 -50.30 -6.79
CA CYS A 34 -28.83 -49.68 -7.86
C CYS A 34 -29.67 -49.46 -9.12
N GLN A 35 -29.65 -48.23 -9.65
CA GLN A 35 -29.97 -47.97 -11.06
C GLN A 35 -28.70 -47.57 -11.82
N CYS A 36 -28.24 -48.47 -12.69
CA CYS A 36 -27.35 -48.16 -13.80
C CYS A 36 -28.07 -47.26 -14.81
N ARG A 37 -27.50 -46.09 -15.12
CA ARG A 37 -27.80 -45.37 -16.36
C ARG A 37 -26.51 -45.11 -17.12
N HIS A 38 -26.46 -45.70 -18.31
CA HIS A 38 -25.52 -45.42 -19.39
C HIS A 38 -25.54 -43.92 -19.74
N ILE A 39 -24.36 -43.30 -19.84
CA ILE A 39 -24.17 -42.05 -20.56
C ILE A 39 -23.14 -42.31 -21.66
N LEU A 40 -23.59 -42.13 -22.89
CA LEU A 40 -22.79 -42.21 -24.11
C LEU A 40 -21.65 -41.18 -24.06
N ARG A 41 -20.42 -41.66 -24.30
CA ARG A 41 -19.29 -40.82 -24.72
C ARG A 41 -19.46 -40.51 -26.20
N GLN A 42 -19.77 -39.26 -26.53
CA GLN A 42 -19.57 -38.76 -27.89
C GLN A 42 -18.11 -38.30 -28.04
N THR A 43 -17.41 -38.96 -28.96
CA THR A 43 -16.12 -38.57 -29.50
C THR A 43 -16.33 -37.49 -30.55
N VAL A 44 -15.56 -36.41 -30.48
CA VAL A 44 -15.45 -35.42 -31.57
C VAL A 44 -14.00 -35.42 -32.07
N PRO A 45 -13.76 -35.59 -33.38
CA PRO A 45 -12.43 -35.78 -33.95
C PRO A 45 -11.66 -34.47 -34.18
N LEU A 46 -10.36 -34.51 -33.90
CA LEU A 46 -9.37 -33.54 -34.39
C LEU A 46 -9.19 -33.72 -35.89
N ARG A 47 -9.55 -32.70 -36.65
CA ARG A 47 -9.38 -32.64 -38.11
C ARG A 47 -8.01 -32.03 -38.43
N ALA A 48 -7.17 -32.85 -39.07
CA ALA A 48 -5.96 -32.42 -39.74
C ALA A 48 -6.29 -31.57 -40.99
N ALA A 49 -5.45 -30.57 -41.26
CA ALA A 49 -5.33 -29.96 -42.58
C ALA A 49 -3.85 -29.68 -42.84
N ALA A 50 -3.34 -30.29 -43.91
CA ALA A 50 -2.00 -30.12 -44.46
C ALA A 50 -2.05 -29.16 -45.66
N ALA A 51 -1.00 -28.38 -45.85
CA ALA A 51 -0.47 -27.78 -47.08
C ALA A 51 0.52 -26.67 -46.65
N SER A 52 1.67 -26.39 -47.24
CA SER A 52 2.40 -26.88 -48.41
C SER A 52 3.75 -26.11 -48.40
N SER A 53 4.86 -26.77 -48.73
CA SER A 53 6.19 -26.17 -48.93
C SER A 53 6.22 -25.18 -50.11
N PRO A 54 7.27 -24.32 -50.30
CA PRO A 54 8.50 -24.80 -50.94
C PRO A 54 9.85 -24.12 -50.53
N LEU A 55 10.92 -24.93 -50.62
CA LEU A 55 12.25 -24.69 -51.23
C LEU A 55 13.26 -23.66 -50.64
N HIS A 56 14.36 -24.23 -50.09
CA HIS A 56 15.83 -23.98 -50.27
C HIS A 56 16.33 -22.70 -51.01
N PRO A 57 17.58 -22.20 -50.77
CA PRO A 57 18.77 -23.03 -50.56
C PRO A 57 19.86 -22.57 -49.57
N THR A 58 20.72 -23.56 -49.38
CA THR A 58 22.02 -23.66 -48.75
C THR A 58 23.01 -22.54 -49.10
N THR A 59 23.76 -22.06 -48.12
CA THR A 59 25.20 -21.81 -48.30
C THR A 59 25.96 -22.21 -47.04
N SER A 60 26.76 -23.24 -47.19
CA SER A 60 27.84 -23.63 -46.29
C SER A 60 29.09 -22.87 -46.70
N PHE A 61 29.76 -22.20 -45.76
CA PHE A 61 31.19 -21.93 -45.86
C PHE A 61 31.86 -22.26 -44.54
N SER A 62 32.81 -23.18 -44.64
CA SER A 62 33.70 -23.62 -43.58
C SER A 62 34.95 -22.74 -43.54
N SER A 63 35.63 -22.85 -42.40
CA SER A 63 37.09 -22.76 -42.18
C SER A 63 37.78 -21.40 -42.01
N SER A 64 38.30 -21.26 -40.78
CA SER A 64 39.71 -21.00 -40.45
C SER A 64 40.20 -19.56 -40.26
N SER A 65 40.62 -19.31 -39.02
CA SER A 65 41.89 -18.71 -38.62
C SER A 65 42.22 -17.30 -39.13
N SER A 66 42.25 -16.33 -38.21
CA SER A 66 43.49 -15.79 -37.65
C SER A 66 43.26 -14.46 -36.92
N SER A 67 44.06 -14.31 -35.88
CA SER A 67 44.29 -13.14 -35.03
C SER A 67 44.47 -11.83 -35.80
N SER A 68 43.77 -10.79 -35.37
CA SER A 68 44.12 -9.39 -35.67
C SER A 68 43.66 -8.51 -34.51
N LEU A 69 44.64 -7.97 -33.80
CA LEU A 69 44.49 -6.91 -32.81
C LEU A 69 43.93 -5.67 -33.52
N ALA A 70 42.69 -5.28 -33.21
CA ALA A 70 42.09 -4.05 -33.69
C ALA A 70 41.41 -3.32 -32.53
N SER A 71 42.21 -2.42 -31.94
CA SER A 71 41.88 -1.11 -31.43
C SER A 71 40.42 -0.83 -31.04
N ILE A 72 40.22 -0.71 -29.74
CA ILE A 72 39.06 -0.17 -29.05
C ILE A 72 38.70 1.22 -29.64
N PRO A 73 37.50 1.46 -30.19
CA PRO A 73 37.00 2.82 -30.34
C PRO A 73 36.55 3.29 -28.96
N THR A 74 37.38 4.12 -28.35
CA THR A 74 37.10 4.87 -27.14
C THR A 74 35.79 5.63 -27.25
N THR A 75 34.91 5.35 -26.29
CA THR A 75 33.88 6.20 -25.71
C THR A 75 33.88 7.64 -26.23
N THR A 76 32.87 7.98 -27.05
CA THR A 76 32.47 9.37 -27.28
C THR A 76 31.85 9.89 -25.98
N HIS A 77 32.69 10.37 -25.07
CA HIS A 77 32.24 11.25 -24.02
C HIS A 77 31.66 12.49 -24.70
N ARG A 78 30.38 12.78 -24.46
CA ARG A 78 29.82 14.12 -24.68
C ARG A 78 30.72 15.10 -23.92
N ALA A 79 31.57 15.80 -24.65
CA ALA A 79 32.28 16.95 -24.14
C ALA A 79 31.23 17.95 -23.64
N PHE A 80 31.24 18.23 -22.34
CA PHE A 80 30.65 19.45 -21.84
C PHE A 80 31.30 20.60 -22.60
N SER A 81 30.47 21.48 -23.17
CA SER A 81 30.90 22.70 -23.85
C SER A 81 31.78 23.52 -22.90
N SER A 82 33.09 23.33 -22.99
CA SER A 82 34.08 24.25 -22.45
C SER A 82 33.96 25.52 -23.28
N SER A 83 33.33 26.53 -22.69
CA SER A 83 33.35 27.88 -23.23
C SER A 83 34.81 28.28 -23.46
N PRO A 84 35.18 28.88 -24.60
CA PRO A 84 36.56 29.26 -24.85
C PRO A 84 36.96 30.31 -23.81
N SER A 85 37.97 29.97 -23.00
CA SER A 85 38.73 30.90 -22.19
C SER A 85 39.46 31.86 -23.13
N HIS A 86 38.80 32.96 -23.46
CA HIS A 86 39.43 34.09 -24.14
C HIS A 86 40.52 34.63 -23.21
N GLN A 87 41.76 34.62 -23.68
CA GLN A 87 42.87 35.32 -23.05
C GLN A 87 42.54 36.82 -23.04
N ASP A 88 42.40 37.37 -21.83
CA ASP A 88 42.16 38.78 -21.57
C ASP A 88 43.50 39.53 -21.58
N ASP A 89 43.94 39.94 -22.77
CA ASP A 89 44.98 40.97 -22.94
C ASP A 89 44.42 42.13 -23.78
N ALA A 90 43.47 42.88 -23.20
CA ALA A 90 43.09 44.20 -23.70
C ALA A 90 42.46 45.03 -22.57
N PRO A 91 43.06 46.18 -22.18
CA PRO A 91 42.45 47.07 -21.20
C PRO A 91 41.27 47.82 -21.84
N ALA A 92 40.15 47.89 -21.10
CA ALA A 92 38.99 48.74 -21.37
C ALA A 92 38.03 48.35 -22.52
N ARG A 93 37.65 47.07 -22.63
CA ARG A 93 36.33 46.74 -23.22
C ARG A 93 35.29 46.78 -22.10
N VAL A 94 34.62 47.94 -21.95
CA VAL A 94 33.41 48.10 -21.12
C VAL A 94 32.55 46.84 -21.32
N ARG A 95 32.38 46.02 -20.27
CA ARG A 95 31.47 44.87 -20.29
C ARG A 95 30.07 45.43 -20.55
N GLN A 96 29.70 45.56 -21.82
CA GLN A 96 28.35 45.97 -22.22
C GLN A 96 27.41 44.97 -21.54
N LYS A 97 26.62 45.45 -20.58
CA LYS A 97 25.63 44.62 -19.87
C LYS A 97 24.77 43.98 -20.95
N LYS A 98 24.94 42.67 -21.17
CA LYS A 98 24.19 41.93 -22.18
C LYS A 98 22.70 42.14 -21.89
N ILE A 99 22.00 42.78 -22.82
CA ILE A 99 20.56 43.06 -22.68
C ILE A 99 19.83 41.71 -22.53
N PRO A 100 18.97 41.54 -21.52
CA PRO A 100 18.27 40.28 -21.32
C PRO A 100 17.38 39.94 -22.52
N THR A 101 17.37 38.67 -22.89
CA THR A 101 16.52 38.16 -23.98
C THR A 101 15.04 38.47 -23.72
N ARG A 102 14.21 38.49 -24.77
CA ARG A 102 12.76 38.72 -24.65
C ARG A 102 12.09 37.74 -23.68
N LEU A 103 12.49 36.46 -23.71
CA LEU A 103 11.99 35.43 -22.80
C LEU A 103 12.37 35.74 -21.35
N ARG A 104 13.63 36.14 -21.10
CA ARG A 104 14.09 36.50 -19.76
C ARG A 104 13.35 37.72 -19.21
N ARG A 105 13.07 38.71 -20.05
CA ARG A 105 12.24 39.88 -19.67
C ARG A 105 10.82 39.47 -19.29
N ARG A 106 10.16 38.61 -20.09
CA ARG A 106 8.82 38.08 -19.78
C ARG A 106 8.80 37.25 -18.50
N MET A 107 9.81 36.42 -18.28
CA MET A 107 9.96 35.62 -17.07
C MET A 107 10.05 36.51 -15.82
N TYR A 108 10.91 37.54 -15.83
CA TYR A 108 11.00 38.46 -14.69
C TYR A 108 9.75 39.32 -14.51
N ALA A 109 9.07 39.70 -15.60
CA ALA A 109 7.77 40.37 -15.50
C ALA A 109 6.74 39.48 -14.78
N TRP A 110 6.75 38.17 -15.05
CA TRP A 110 5.90 37.23 -14.32
C TRP A 110 6.33 37.05 -12.86
N PHE A 111 7.63 36.84 -12.57
CA PHE A 111 8.13 36.72 -11.19
C PHE A 111 7.84 37.95 -10.33
N ASN A 112 7.92 39.15 -10.91
CA ASN A 112 7.63 40.39 -10.20
C ASN A 112 6.13 40.71 -10.14
N GLY A 113 5.31 40.06 -10.98
CA GLY A 113 3.86 40.14 -11.00
C GLY A 113 3.23 38.93 -10.31
N PRO A 114 2.49 38.05 -11.04
CA PRO A 114 1.79 36.90 -10.46
C PRO A 114 2.69 35.93 -9.67
N GLY A 115 3.94 35.77 -10.09
CA GLY A 115 4.90 34.86 -9.47
C GLY A 115 5.36 35.29 -8.07
N ARG A 116 5.11 36.55 -7.69
CA ARG A 116 5.53 37.10 -6.38
C ARG A 116 4.87 36.35 -5.22
N ASN A 117 3.65 35.84 -5.41
CA ASN A 117 2.90 35.12 -4.39
C ASN A 117 3.61 33.85 -3.91
N PHE A 118 4.48 33.26 -4.73
CA PHE A 118 5.18 32.01 -4.41
C PHE A 118 6.56 32.23 -3.80
N ARG A 119 6.96 33.49 -3.54
CA ARG A 119 8.24 33.81 -2.92
C ARG A 119 8.28 33.38 -1.45
N GLU A 120 7.16 33.56 -0.76
CA GLU A 120 6.96 33.17 0.64
C GLU A 120 5.73 32.26 0.71
N PRO A 121 5.71 31.26 1.59
CA PRO A 121 4.56 30.39 1.74
C PRO A 121 3.36 31.18 2.27
N LEU A 122 2.17 30.77 1.85
CA LEU A 122 0.94 31.37 2.34
C LEU A 122 0.68 30.82 3.76
N PRO A 123 0.54 31.66 4.80
CA PRO A 123 0.32 31.17 6.16
C PRO A 123 -1.04 30.50 6.27
N GLY A 124 -1.08 29.29 6.83
CA GLY A 124 -2.31 28.55 7.12
C GLY A 124 -3.02 27.98 5.89
N SER A 125 -2.40 28.00 4.72
CA SER A 125 -2.98 27.46 3.49
C SER A 125 -1.91 27.06 2.48
N THR A 126 -2.23 26.07 1.67
CA THR A 126 -1.51 25.69 0.46
C THR A 126 -1.39 26.85 -0.53
N ASN A 127 -0.19 26.99 -1.09
CA ASN A 127 0.14 28.07 -2.03
C ASN A 127 0.42 27.51 -3.43
N TYR A 128 -0.54 26.77 -3.98
CA TYR A 128 -0.40 26.11 -5.29
C TYR A 128 -0.84 27.00 -6.45
N MET A 129 -0.27 26.76 -7.64
CA MET A 129 -0.60 27.52 -8.85
C MET A 129 -2.08 27.40 -9.24
N GLY A 130 -2.72 26.27 -8.97
CA GLY A 130 -4.14 26.04 -9.26
C GLY A 130 -5.09 26.96 -8.50
N ALA A 131 -4.68 27.47 -7.34
CA ALA A 131 -5.46 28.37 -6.50
C ALA A 131 -5.58 29.80 -7.08
N TYR A 132 -4.72 30.17 -8.03
CA TYR A 132 -4.65 31.53 -8.57
C TYR A 132 -5.19 31.63 -9.99
N THR A 133 -5.67 32.82 -10.34
CA THR A 133 -5.95 33.22 -11.73
C THR A 133 -4.65 33.53 -12.48
N GLN A 134 -4.72 33.75 -13.79
CA GLN A 134 -3.55 34.09 -14.60
C GLN A 134 -2.90 35.43 -14.18
N GLU A 135 -3.70 36.32 -13.58
CA GLU A 135 -3.29 37.61 -13.04
C GLU A 135 -2.61 37.49 -11.66
N GLY A 136 -2.61 36.30 -11.05
CA GLY A 136 -2.04 36.07 -9.72
C GLY A 136 -2.99 36.45 -8.58
N LYS A 137 -4.31 36.54 -8.82
CA LYS A 137 -5.31 36.73 -7.77
C LYS A 137 -5.79 35.38 -7.25
N LEU A 138 -6.02 35.29 -5.95
CA LEU A 138 -6.46 34.06 -5.31
C LEU A 138 -7.95 33.84 -5.59
N LYS A 139 -8.30 32.75 -6.29
CA LYS A 139 -9.66 32.49 -6.79
C LYS A 139 -10.71 32.49 -5.68
N ARG A 140 -10.39 31.97 -4.50
CA ARG A 140 -11.32 31.92 -3.37
C ARG A 140 -11.64 33.29 -2.77
N VAL A 141 -10.74 34.27 -2.88
CA VAL A 141 -10.98 35.65 -2.42
C VAL A 141 -11.86 36.38 -3.43
N ASP A 142 -11.57 36.24 -4.72
CA ASP A 142 -12.39 36.83 -5.78
C ASP A 142 -13.83 36.27 -5.77
N ALA A 143 -14.00 34.98 -5.49
CA ALA A 143 -15.32 34.35 -5.36
C ALA A 143 -16.08 34.83 -4.12
N ALA A 144 -15.40 34.99 -2.98
CA ALA A 144 -16.01 35.51 -1.76
C ALA A 144 -16.45 36.98 -1.89
N GLY A 145 -15.75 37.78 -2.69
CA GLY A 145 -16.13 39.16 -2.98
C GLY A 145 -17.33 39.30 -3.90
N ARG A 146 -17.59 38.33 -4.80
CA ARG A 146 -18.76 38.33 -5.70
C ARG A 146 -20.03 37.79 -5.04
N GLY A 147 -19.89 36.85 -4.12
CA GLY A 147 -21.03 36.30 -3.36
C GLY A 147 -21.71 37.29 -2.41
N GLN A 148 -21.14 38.48 -2.17
CA GLN A 148 -21.83 39.53 -1.41
C GLN A 148 -22.78 40.39 -2.27
N ASP A 149 -22.70 40.29 -3.60
CA ASP A 149 -23.55 41.06 -4.51
C ASP A 149 -24.70 40.22 -5.13
N GLU A 150 -24.68 38.89 -4.98
CA GLU A 150 -25.64 37.96 -5.62
C GLU A 150 -26.70 37.37 -4.65
N ASP A 151 -26.60 37.62 -3.35
CA ASP A 151 -27.59 37.16 -2.34
C ASP A 151 -28.84 38.07 -2.21
N MET A 152 -29.16 38.89 -3.23
CA MET A 152 -30.40 39.71 -3.26
C MET A 152 -31.40 39.36 -4.35
N GLU A 153 -31.16 38.35 -5.20
CA GLU A 153 -32.08 38.00 -6.29
C GLU A 153 -32.13 36.50 -6.56
N ASP A 154 -32.45 35.66 -5.56
CA ASP A 154 -33.07 34.33 -5.80
C ASP A 154 -33.61 33.72 -4.49
N GLU A 155 -34.61 34.37 -3.88
CA GLU A 155 -35.55 33.69 -2.97
C GLU A 155 -36.99 34.02 -3.38
N GLN A 156 -37.48 33.26 -4.36
CA GLN A 156 -38.92 33.05 -4.57
C GLN A 156 -39.14 31.64 -5.14
N GLN A 157 -39.19 30.65 -4.23
CA GLN A 157 -40.17 29.54 -4.17
C GLN A 157 -39.60 28.34 -3.40
N GLY A 158 -40.23 28.00 -2.28
CA GLY A 158 -40.07 26.71 -1.61
C GLY A 158 -40.15 26.80 -0.09
N GLU A 159 -41.37 26.81 0.44
CA GLU A 159 -41.66 26.74 1.88
C GLU A 159 -41.31 25.37 2.51
N ASP A 160 -41.17 25.43 3.84
CA ASP A 160 -41.16 24.38 4.87
C ASP A 160 -39.80 23.77 5.28
N ARG A 161 -39.18 24.36 6.32
CA ARG A 161 -38.91 23.70 7.63
C ARG A 161 -38.17 24.57 8.67
N ASP A 162 -38.85 24.72 9.80
CA ASP A 162 -38.40 24.61 11.19
C ASP A 162 -37.45 25.69 11.78
N ASP A 163 -38.02 26.44 12.72
CA ASP A 163 -37.45 27.57 13.45
C ASP A 163 -36.43 27.11 14.50
N GLY A 164 -35.16 27.40 14.26
CA GLY A 164 -34.07 27.26 15.23
C GLY A 164 -33.37 28.58 15.50
N LEU A 165 -33.82 29.29 16.54
CA LEU A 165 -33.20 30.49 17.10
C LEU A 165 -31.78 30.22 17.66
N GLY A 166 -30.85 31.11 17.31
CA GLY A 166 -29.52 31.24 17.89
C GLY A 166 -28.49 31.46 16.77
N ASP A 167 -27.58 32.41 16.80
CA ASP A 167 -27.16 33.41 17.77
C ASP A 167 -26.29 34.40 16.97
N GLY A 168 -26.29 35.68 17.34
CA GLY A 168 -25.58 36.74 16.63
C GLY A 168 -24.07 36.53 16.66
N GLY A 169 -23.55 35.83 15.65
CA GLY A 169 -22.12 35.64 15.44
C GLY A 169 -21.42 36.96 15.16
N GLU A 170 -20.73 37.45 16.18
CA GLU A 170 -19.81 38.58 16.16
C GLU A 170 -18.93 38.59 14.90
N LYS A 171 -18.79 39.77 14.30
CA LYS A 171 -17.87 40.07 13.20
C LYS A 171 -16.42 39.77 13.63
N LYS A 172 -15.98 38.51 13.47
CA LYS A 172 -14.56 38.12 13.56
C LYS A 172 -13.75 38.78 12.45
N ALA A 173 -12.49 39.03 12.78
CA ALA A 173 -11.67 40.10 12.25
C ALA A 173 -11.35 40.02 10.75
N LYS A 174 -11.13 41.21 10.16
CA LYS A 174 -10.92 41.54 8.74
C LYS A 174 -9.70 40.92 8.03
N ASN A 175 -9.05 39.87 8.55
CA ASN A 175 -7.78 39.35 8.00
C ASN A 175 -7.69 37.82 7.82
N GLU A 176 -8.77 37.06 7.99
CA GLU A 176 -8.73 35.61 7.77
C GLU A 176 -9.12 35.29 6.31
N LEU A 177 -8.23 34.59 5.58
CA LEU A 177 -8.53 34.12 4.24
C LEU A 177 -9.69 33.12 4.28
N PRO A 178 -10.58 33.11 3.26
CA PRO A 178 -11.60 32.08 3.16
C PRO A 178 -10.97 30.68 3.22
N PRO A 179 -11.68 29.67 3.77
CA PRO A 179 -11.17 28.32 3.88
C PRO A 179 -10.84 27.74 2.50
N GLU A 180 -9.87 26.83 2.46
CA GLU A 180 -9.39 26.22 1.23
C GLU A 180 -10.50 25.43 0.52
N ARG A 181 -10.59 25.60 -0.79
CA ARG A 181 -11.45 24.77 -1.64
C ARG A 181 -10.63 23.65 -2.28
N THR A 182 -11.31 22.62 -2.77
CA THR A 182 -10.68 21.49 -3.49
C THR A 182 -9.83 21.93 -4.68
N GLY A 183 -10.21 23.01 -5.37
CA GLY A 183 -9.44 23.60 -6.47
C GLY A 183 -8.11 24.23 -6.04
N ASP A 184 -8.01 24.70 -4.79
CA ASP A 184 -6.80 25.34 -4.28
C ASP A 184 -5.70 24.30 -4.00
N LEU A 185 -6.10 23.07 -3.69
CA LEU A 185 -5.21 21.94 -3.42
C LEU A 185 -4.53 21.38 -4.68
N ARG A 186 -4.72 22.00 -5.85
CA ARG A 186 -4.17 21.53 -7.15
C ARG A 186 -2.80 22.16 -7.43
N PRO A 187 -1.69 21.42 -7.27
CA PRO A 187 -0.35 21.94 -7.59
C PRO A 187 -0.17 22.21 -9.08
N TYR A 188 -0.76 21.37 -9.94
CA TYR A 188 -0.63 21.48 -11.38
C TYR A 188 -1.95 21.92 -12.01
N PRO A 189 -2.04 23.13 -12.57
CA PRO A 189 -3.32 23.66 -13.07
C PRO A 189 -3.90 22.86 -14.24
N LEU A 190 -3.05 22.18 -15.02
CA LEU A 190 -3.49 21.37 -16.17
C LEU A 190 -3.94 19.95 -15.80
N ASN A 191 -3.62 19.47 -14.58
CA ASN A 191 -4.00 18.14 -14.13
C ASN A 191 -5.01 18.24 -12.98
N GLU A 192 -6.29 18.16 -13.34
CA GLU A 192 -7.38 18.30 -12.38
C GLU A 192 -7.49 17.15 -11.37
N ASN A 193 -7.02 15.96 -11.76
CA ASN A 193 -7.15 14.75 -10.95
C ASN A 193 -6.13 14.72 -9.80
N PHE A 194 -4.98 15.34 -9.98
CA PHE A 194 -3.93 15.34 -8.95
C PHE A 194 -4.13 16.51 -7.97
N MET A 195 -4.52 16.16 -6.75
CA MET A 195 -4.69 17.09 -5.64
C MET A 195 -3.73 16.74 -4.51
N SER A 196 -3.22 17.76 -3.83
CA SER A 196 -2.45 17.62 -2.61
C SER A 196 -3.38 17.15 -1.49
N GLN A 197 -3.31 15.87 -1.17
CA GLN A 197 -4.01 15.30 -0.02
C GLN A 197 -3.42 15.85 1.28
N SER A 198 -4.23 15.88 2.33
CA SER A 198 -3.81 16.29 3.65
C SER A 198 -2.79 15.32 4.23
N VAL A 199 -1.84 15.84 5.00
CA VAL A 199 -0.86 15.06 5.76
C VAL A 199 -1.26 15.01 7.24
N LEU A 200 -0.80 13.98 7.95
CA LEU A 200 -1.03 13.88 9.39
C LEU A 200 -0.29 15.02 10.09
N SER A 201 -1.01 15.78 10.93
CA SER A 201 -0.39 16.74 11.85
C SER A 201 0.52 16.01 12.86
N ASP A 202 1.49 16.72 13.42
CA ASP A 202 2.42 16.13 14.40
C ASP A 202 1.68 15.66 15.66
N GLU A 203 0.65 16.39 16.08
CA GLU A 203 -0.25 15.99 17.16
C GLU A 203 -0.99 14.67 16.87
N MET A 204 -1.50 14.50 15.64
CA MET A 204 -2.18 13.27 15.25
C MET A 204 -1.20 12.08 15.21
N LYS A 205 0.06 12.30 14.78
CA LYS A 205 1.08 11.26 14.79
C LYS A 205 1.38 10.79 16.23
N GLU A 206 1.52 11.72 17.16
CA GLU A 206 1.75 11.39 18.57
C GLU A 206 0.55 10.66 19.19
N LEU A 207 -0.67 11.08 18.86
CA LEU A 207 -1.90 10.41 19.31
C LEU A 207 -1.97 8.96 18.81
N VAL A 208 -1.61 8.71 17.54
CA VAL A 208 -1.52 7.35 16.99
C VAL A 208 -0.49 6.52 17.76
N PHE A 209 0.69 7.09 18.03
CA PHE A 209 1.74 6.38 18.75
C PHE A 209 1.33 6.02 20.17
N GLN A 210 0.75 6.98 20.90
CA GLN A 210 0.23 6.77 22.25
C GLN A 210 -0.81 5.64 22.28
N LYS A 211 -1.78 5.64 21.36
CA LYS A 211 -2.81 4.59 21.32
C LYS A 211 -2.24 3.20 21.05
N VAL A 212 -1.35 3.08 20.07
CA VAL A 212 -0.82 1.77 19.67
C VAL A 212 0.23 1.25 20.65
N VAL A 213 1.17 2.09 21.08
CA VAL A 213 2.34 1.67 21.86
C VAL A 213 2.09 1.77 23.36
N GLU A 214 1.49 2.87 23.84
CA GLU A 214 1.31 3.11 25.27
C GLU A 214 0.03 2.45 25.80
N LYS A 215 -1.09 2.60 25.07
CA LYS A 215 -2.38 1.98 25.45
C LYS A 215 -2.53 0.53 24.96
N GLY A 216 -1.69 0.10 24.01
CA GLY A 216 -1.73 -1.25 23.46
C GLY A 216 -2.98 -1.53 22.61
N GLU A 217 -3.62 -0.49 22.08
CA GLU A 217 -4.76 -0.65 21.17
C GLU A 217 -4.30 -1.26 19.84
N SER A 218 -5.16 -2.07 19.23
CA SER A 218 -4.80 -2.70 17.98
C SER A 218 -4.82 -1.74 16.80
N VAL A 219 -3.90 -1.94 15.84
CA VAL A 219 -3.77 -1.09 14.64
C VAL A 219 -5.09 -0.99 13.87
N SER A 220 -5.87 -2.08 13.82
CA SER A 220 -7.19 -2.11 13.19
C SER A 220 -8.20 -1.21 13.93
N ALA A 221 -8.17 -1.19 15.27
CA ALA A 221 -9.05 -0.33 16.05
C ALA A 221 -8.73 1.15 15.86
N VAL A 222 -7.44 1.51 15.95
CA VAL A 222 -6.97 2.89 15.76
C VAL A 222 -7.25 3.39 14.33
N SER A 223 -7.14 2.52 13.32
CA SER A 223 -7.48 2.82 11.93
C SER A 223 -8.94 3.25 11.77
N VAL A 224 -9.86 2.49 12.34
CA VAL A 224 -11.30 2.79 12.27
C VAL A 224 -11.64 4.07 13.03
N GLU A 225 -11.05 4.27 14.19
CA GLU A 225 -11.35 5.44 15.02
C GLU A 225 -10.84 6.75 14.40
N LEU A 226 -9.62 6.75 13.85
CA LEU A 226 -8.99 7.94 13.29
C LEU A 226 -9.21 8.11 11.78
N GLY A 227 -9.73 7.08 11.10
CA GLY A 227 -9.90 7.09 9.64
C GLY A 227 -8.57 7.13 8.89
N ILE A 228 -7.58 6.36 9.33
CA ILE A 228 -6.23 6.30 8.76
C ILE A 228 -5.92 4.85 8.36
N ASP A 229 -5.40 4.59 7.15
CA ASP A 229 -5.07 3.23 6.70
C ASP A 229 -4.07 2.56 7.67
N MET A 230 -4.27 1.27 7.95
CA MET A 230 -3.41 0.48 8.83
C MET A 230 -1.94 0.51 8.38
N ARG A 231 -1.69 0.56 7.07
CA ARG A 231 -0.34 0.67 6.50
C ARG A 231 0.33 1.98 6.89
N ARG A 232 -0.44 3.08 6.89
CA ARG A 232 0.05 4.40 7.30
C ARG A 232 0.31 4.44 8.81
N ILE A 233 -0.59 3.90 9.63
CA ILE A 233 -0.38 3.78 11.09
C ILE A 233 0.91 3.03 11.39
N GLY A 234 1.13 1.88 10.75
CA GLY A 234 2.37 1.11 10.92
C GLY A 234 3.63 1.85 10.45
N ALA A 235 3.53 2.78 9.50
CA ALA A 235 4.64 3.65 9.11
C ALA A 235 4.88 4.76 10.14
N VAL A 236 3.82 5.41 10.64
CA VAL A 236 3.89 6.45 11.68
C VAL A 236 4.57 5.92 12.94
N VAL A 237 4.12 4.76 13.44
CA VAL A 237 4.72 4.14 14.63
C VAL A 237 6.22 3.87 14.41
N ARG A 238 6.60 3.31 13.26
CA ARG A 238 8.02 3.06 12.93
C ARG A 238 8.83 4.35 12.87
N LEU A 239 8.34 5.39 12.21
CA LEU A 239 9.05 6.67 12.10
C LEU A 239 9.22 7.35 13.47
N LEU A 240 8.17 7.36 14.30
CA LEU A 240 8.24 7.91 15.65
C LEU A 240 9.14 7.10 16.59
N THR A 241 9.20 5.76 16.46
CA THR A 241 10.21 4.99 17.20
C THR A 241 11.64 5.40 16.83
N VAL A 242 11.91 5.66 15.54
CA VAL A 242 13.22 6.15 15.08
C VAL A 242 13.51 7.55 15.63
N GLU A 243 12.52 8.43 15.62
CA GLU A 243 12.64 9.79 16.18
C GLU A 243 12.96 9.76 17.67
N ARG A 244 12.22 8.98 18.47
CA ARG A 244 12.48 8.80 19.91
C ARG A 244 13.87 8.22 20.16
N ASN A 245 14.34 7.28 19.33
CA ASN A 245 15.70 6.76 19.40
C ASN A 245 16.75 7.83 19.11
N TRP A 246 16.53 8.70 18.11
CA TRP A 246 17.44 9.81 17.81
C TRP A 246 17.53 10.81 18.95
N VAL A 247 16.39 11.13 19.58
CA VAL A 247 16.36 11.97 20.78
C VAL A 247 17.13 11.32 21.93
N ALA A 248 16.95 10.02 22.15
CA ALA A 248 17.68 9.27 23.18
C ALA A 248 19.20 9.24 22.91
N GLU A 249 19.61 9.19 21.65
CA GLU A 249 21.01 9.27 21.22
C GLU A 249 21.57 10.71 21.21
N GLY A 250 20.72 11.73 21.45
CA GLY A 250 21.12 13.14 21.42
C GLY A 250 21.41 13.69 20.02
N LYS A 251 20.87 13.07 18.96
CA LYS A 251 21.02 13.54 17.58
C LYS A 251 20.16 14.79 17.34
N PRO A 252 20.67 15.81 16.63
CA PRO A 252 19.90 17.01 16.32
C PRO A 252 18.77 16.71 15.33
N LEU A 253 17.55 17.11 15.67
CA LEU A 253 16.37 17.02 14.80
C LEU A 253 16.25 18.24 13.89
N ALA A 254 15.76 18.03 12.67
CA ALA A 254 15.55 19.09 11.67
C ALA A 254 14.21 19.82 11.88
N THR A 255 13.97 20.34 13.09
CA THR A 255 12.67 20.90 13.50
C THR A 255 12.25 22.13 12.70
N ALA A 256 13.16 23.08 12.45
CA ALA A 256 12.88 24.29 11.67
C ALA A 256 12.48 23.97 10.22
N TYR A 257 13.09 22.93 9.63
CA TYR A 257 12.72 22.46 8.30
C TYR A 257 11.34 21.79 8.34
N ALA A 258 11.10 20.90 9.31
CA ALA A 258 9.82 20.22 9.48
C ALA A 258 8.68 21.21 9.66
N SER A 259 8.80 22.19 10.56
CA SER A 259 7.77 23.20 10.81
C SER A 259 7.48 24.05 9.57
N ALA A 260 8.52 24.45 8.83
CA ALA A 260 8.36 25.21 7.60
C ALA A 260 7.61 24.39 6.53
N VAL A 261 7.97 23.13 6.30
CA VAL A 261 7.31 22.27 5.31
C VAL A 261 5.86 21.97 5.73
N MET A 262 5.63 21.65 7.00
CA MET A 262 4.30 21.36 7.52
C MET A 262 3.37 22.56 7.40
N SER A 263 3.88 23.80 7.52
CA SER A 263 3.08 25.02 7.31
C SER A 263 2.61 25.23 5.86
N MET A 264 3.25 24.59 4.89
CA MET A 264 2.90 24.69 3.46
C MET A 264 1.90 23.63 2.99
N LEU A 265 1.70 22.56 3.77
CA LEU A 265 0.89 21.41 3.40
C LEU A 265 -0.45 21.44 4.13
N PRO A 266 -1.53 20.93 3.50
CA PRO A 266 -2.81 20.79 4.18
C PRO A 266 -2.68 19.70 5.25
N GLN A 267 -3.23 19.90 6.44
CA GLN A 267 -3.09 18.96 7.55
C GLN A 267 -4.43 18.45 8.04
N THR A 268 -4.46 17.21 8.53
CA THR A 268 -5.57 16.70 9.34
C THR A 268 -5.28 16.92 10.82
N PRO A 269 -6.07 17.76 11.52
CA PRO A 269 -5.89 17.99 12.95
C PRO A 269 -6.28 16.75 13.76
N ALA A 270 -5.73 16.61 14.97
CA ALA A 270 -6.05 15.51 15.89
C ALA A 270 -7.49 15.58 16.42
N ALA A 271 -8.00 16.80 16.64
CA ALA A 271 -9.36 17.03 17.12
C ALA A 271 -10.36 16.96 15.97
N GLY A 272 -11.32 16.03 16.08
CA GLY A 272 -12.57 15.93 15.32
C GLY A 272 -12.57 16.49 13.90
N GLY A 273 -12.52 15.62 12.89
CA GLY A 273 -12.53 16.04 11.50
C GLY A 273 -13.10 14.96 10.57
N ARG A 274 -13.03 15.25 9.27
CA ARG A 274 -13.29 14.23 8.23
C ARG A 274 -12.22 13.13 8.35
N PRO A 275 -12.55 11.86 8.02
CA PRO A 275 -11.55 10.80 7.92
C PRO A 275 -10.35 11.24 7.09
N HIS A 276 -9.14 10.90 7.54
CA HIS A 276 -7.92 11.29 6.84
C HIS A 276 -7.84 10.67 5.44
N GLU A 277 -8.21 9.40 5.32
CA GLU A 277 -8.27 8.68 4.05
C GLU A 277 -9.34 7.58 4.08
N THR A 278 -9.61 6.98 2.92
CA THR A 278 -10.53 5.84 2.81
C THR A 278 -9.87 4.57 3.32
N ILE A 279 -10.38 4.00 4.41
CA ILE A 279 -9.85 2.78 5.01
C ILE A 279 -10.32 1.48 4.32
N ASN A 280 -11.32 1.56 3.45
CA ASN A 280 -11.97 0.39 2.81
C ASN A 280 -11.55 0.16 1.36
N ASP A 281 -10.48 0.83 0.89
CA ASP A 281 -10.03 0.73 -0.49
C ASP A 281 -9.46 -0.66 -0.81
N LEU A 282 -9.99 -1.24 -1.89
CA LEU A 282 -9.62 -2.56 -2.39
C LEU A 282 -8.76 -2.43 -3.65
N PRO A 283 -7.61 -3.13 -3.73
CA PRO A 283 -6.88 -3.22 -4.98
C PRO A 283 -7.72 -3.99 -6.02
N VAL A 284 -7.84 -3.42 -7.22
CA VAL A 284 -8.57 -4.07 -8.33
C VAL A 284 -7.80 -5.30 -8.77
N HIS A 285 -8.45 -6.47 -8.72
CA HIS A 285 -7.83 -7.73 -9.14
C HIS A 285 -7.97 -7.87 -10.67
N PRO A 286 -6.96 -8.38 -11.41
CA PRO A 286 -7.05 -8.48 -12.87
C PRO A 286 -8.26 -9.30 -13.36
N ALA A 287 -8.63 -10.37 -12.63
CA ALA A 287 -9.80 -11.18 -12.97
C ALA A 287 -11.13 -10.40 -12.93
N THR A 288 -11.23 -9.31 -12.15
CA THR A 288 -12.46 -8.50 -12.04
C THR A 288 -12.53 -7.38 -13.07
N GLN A 289 -11.55 -7.25 -13.97
CA GLN A 289 -11.53 -6.22 -15.02
C GLN A 289 -12.33 -6.63 -16.26
N GLN A 290 -12.73 -7.90 -16.35
CA GLN A 290 -13.52 -8.41 -17.48
C GLN A 290 -14.98 -7.96 -17.36
N GLN A 291 -15.57 -7.53 -18.46
CA GLN A 291 -17.00 -7.28 -18.55
C GLN A 291 -17.73 -8.62 -18.80
N ILE A 292 -18.50 -9.09 -17.82
CA ILE A 292 -19.21 -10.37 -17.90
C ILE A 292 -20.71 -10.13 -17.71
N PHE A 293 -21.50 -10.58 -18.67
CA PHE A 293 -22.96 -10.67 -18.57
C PHE A 293 -23.33 -12.14 -18.38
N TYR A 294 -23.50 -12.55 -17.13
CA TYR A 294 -23.74 -13.95 -16.78
C TYR A 294 -25.24 -14.26 -16.84
N PRO A 295 -25.71 -15.15 -17.75
CA PRO A 295 -27.12 -15.49 -17.82
C PRO A 295 -27.52 -16.31 -16.60
N THR A 296 -28.55 -15.85 -15.89
CA THR A 296 -29.12 -16.52 -14.72
C THR A 296 -30.60 -16.78 -14.93
N SER A 297 -31.17 -17.68 -14.14
CA SER A 297 -32.63 -17.78 -14.04
C SER A 297 -33.22 -16.46 -13.54
N GLU A 298 -34.40 -16.11 -14.02
CA GLU A 298 -35.15 -14.90 -13.63
C GLU A 298 -35.41 -14.80 -12.13
N SER A 299 -35.52 -15.93 -11.43
CA SER A 299 -35.78 -16.00 -9.99
C SER A 299 -34.52 -16.15 -9.13
N ARG A 300 -33.32 -16.21 -9.74
CA ARG A 300 -32.08 -16.43 -8.99
C ARG A 300 -31.67 -15.16 -8.22
N HIS A 301 -31.45 -15.31 -6.91
CA HIS A 301 -30.81 -14.26 -6.10
C HIS A 301 -29.28 -14.29 -6.31
N PHE A 302 -28.76 -13.41 -7.15
CA PHE A 302 -27.33 -13.36 -7.48
C PHE A 302 -26.54 -12.51 -6.47
N THR A 303 -25.66 -13.14 -5.70
CA THR A 303 -24.92 -12.49 -4.60
C THR A 303 -23.50 -12.06 -4.99
N ARG A 304 -22.80 -11.36 -4.10
CA ARG A 304 -21.36 -11.02 -4.26
C ARG A 304 -20.47 -12.26 -4.27
N GLU A 305 -20.87 -13.33 -3.59
CA GLU A 305 -20.13 -14.60 -3.60
C GLU A 305 -20.28 -15.30 -4.94
N ASP A 306 -21.50 -15.34 -5.50
CA ASP A 306 -21.75 -15.83 -6.87
C ASP A 306 -20.94 -15.02 -7.89
N ALA A 307 -20.94 -13.68 -7.78
CA ALA A 307 -20.18 -12.81 -8.66
C ALA A 307 -18.67 -13.10 -8.62
N ALA A 308 -18.11 -13.30 -7.42
CA ALA A 308 -16.69 -13.64 -7.25
C ALA A 308 -16.35 -14.97 -7.93
N GLN A 309 -17.21 -15.98 -7.77
CA GLN A 309 -17.05 -17.28 -8.40
C GLN A 309 -17.14 -17.22 -9.93
N VAL A 310 -18.03 -16.36 -10.46
CA VAL A 310 -18.15 -16.11 -11.91
C VAL A 310 -16.87 -15.50 -12.47
N PHE A 311 -16.22 -14.56 -11.76
CA PHE A 311 -14.94 -14.00 -12.20
C PHE A 311 -13.79 -15.01 -12.13
N SER A 312 -13.70 -15.78 -11.03
CA SER A 312 -12.69 -16.84 -10.88
C SER A 312 -13.07 -17.80 -9.75
N PRO A 313 -12.79 -19.12 -9.89
CA PRO A 313 -13.12 -20.11 -8.86
C PRO A 313 -12.36 -19.90 -7.54
N THR A 314 -11.26 -19.14 -7.55
CA THR A 314 -10.42 -18.90 -6.36
C THR A 314 -10.57 -17.49 -5.78
N LEU A 315 -11.35 -16.63 -6.44
CA LEU A 315 -11.49 -15.24 -6.03
C LEU A 315 -12.42 -15.14 -4.82
N LEU A 316 -11.95 -14.46 -3.77
CA LEU A 316 -12.77 -14.12 -2.62
C LEU A 316 -13.69 -12.93 -2.95
N PRO A 317 -14.92 -12.88 -2.40
CA PRO A 317 -15.79 -11.71 -2.52
C PRO A 317 -15.14 -10.47 -1.91
N ALA A 318 -15.58 -9.29 -2.34
CA ALA A 318 -15.05 -8.00 -1.88
C ALA A 318 -15.04 -7.91 -0.34
N ASP A 319 -16.12 -8.35 0.31
CA ASP A 319 -16.31 -8.30 1.75
C ASP A 319 -15.18 -9.01 2.53
N LYS A 320 -14.66 -10.13 2.01
CA LYS A 320 -13.57 -10.91 2.64
C LYS A 320 -12.17 -10.34 2.33
N ARG A 321 -12.06 -9.41 1.38
CA ARG A 321 -10.80 -8.80 0.93
C ARG A 321 -10.54 -7.44 1.56
N ILE A 322 -11.56 -6.82 2.15
CA ILE A 322 -11.46 -5.52 2.80
C ILE A 322 -10.52 -5.64 4.01
N PRO A 323 -9.63 -4.66 4.27
CA PRO A 323 -8.72 -4.71 5.42
C PRO A 323 -9.42 -4.73 6.79
N HIS A 324 -10.65 -4.22 6.85
CA HIS A 324 -11.52 -4.10 8.01
C HIS A 324 -12.77 -5.01 7.95
N PRO A 325 -12.63 -6.35 7.97
CA PRO A 325 -13.77 -7.27 7.95
C PRO A 325 -14.68 -7.13 9.19
N GLU A 326 -14.16 -6.65 10.32
CA GLU A 326 -14.92 -6.45 11.55
C GLU A 326 -16.05 -5.41 11.39
N LEU A 327 -15.84 -4.40 10.53
CA LEU A 327 -16.85 -3.39 10.27
C LEU A 327 -18.06 -4.00 9.57
N ILE A 328 -17.80 -4.90 8.63
CA ILE A 328 -18.83 -5.60 7.86
C ILE A 328 -19.65 -6.49 8.79
N GLU A 329 -18.98 -7.29 9.63
CA GLU A 329 -19.66 -8.16 10.60
C GLU A 329 -20.56 -7.34 11.54
N SER A 330 -20.04 -6.24 12.11
CA SER A 330 -20.83 -5.38 13.01
C SER A 330 -22.01 -4.68 12.33
N ALA A 331 -21.93 -4.43 11.02
CA ALA A 331 -22.93 -3.74 10.22
C ALA A 331 -23.91 -4.71 9.52
N ARG A 332 -23.81 -6.02 9.72
CA ARG A 332 -24.73 -6.98 9.09
C ARG A 332 -26.18 -6.70 9.49
N PRO A 333 -27.16 -6.92 8.59
CA PRO A 333 -28.59 -6.71 8.88
C PRO A 333 -29.10 -7.48 10.10
N LYS A 334 -28.50 -8.64 10.42
CA LYS A 334 -28.82 -9.44 11.63
C LYS A 334 -28.55 -8.68 12.94
N HIS A 335 -27.72 -7.65 12.89
CA HIS A 335 -27.40 -6.76 14.02
C HIS A 335 -28.13 -5.41 13.91
N GLY A 336 -29.08 -5.28 12.98
CA GLY A 336 -29.90 -4.09 12.76
C GLY A 336 -30.60 -3.60 14.02
N ASP A 337 -31.10 -4.51 14.84
CA ASP A 337 -31.85 -4.18 16.06
C ASP A 337 -30.95 -3.88 17.27
N LEU A 338 -29.63 -4.14 17.17
CA LEU A 338 -28.70 -3.95 18.27
C LEU A 338 -28.29 -2.48 18.42
N LYS A 339 -28.10 -2.04 19.67
CA LYS A 339 -27.61 -0.70 19.98
C LYS A 339 -26.17 -0.51 19.45
N PRO A 340 -25.74 0.72 19.13
CA PRO A 340 -24.37 0.99 18.65
C PRO A 340 -23.26 0.45 19.56
N GLN A 341 -23.45 0.51 20.89
CA GLN A 341 -22.52 -0.05 21.88
C GLN A 341 -22.39 -1.58 21.79
N GLN A 342 -23.46 -2.28 21.43
CA GLN A 342 -23.41 -3.74 21.26
C GLN A 342 -22.70 -4.10 19.94
N ARG A 343 -22.91 -3.32 18.88
CA ARG A 343 -22.23 -3.53 17.59
C ARG A 343 -20.72 -3.31 17.69
N THR A 344 -20.29 -2.30 18.45
CA THR A 344 -18.86 -2.06 18.72
C THR A 344 -18.22 -3.21 19.49
N GLN A 345 -18.90 -3.78 20.49
CA GLN A 345 -18.43 -4.99 21.18
C GLN A 345 -18.29 -6.20 20.23
N ILE A 346 -19.20 -6.37 19.28
CA ILE A 346 -19.10 -7.42 18.25
C ILE A 346 -17.83 -7.22 17.41
N ALA A 347 -17.58 -6.00 16.95
CA ALA A 347 -16.37 -5.67 16.20
C ALA A 347 -15.09 -5.92 17.01
N GLU A 348 -15.07 -5.53 18.29
CA GLU A 348 -13.94 -5.77 19.20
C GLU A 348 -13.67 -7.26 19.43
N ASN A 349 -14.72 -8.04 19.66
CA ASN A 349 -14.59 -9.50 19.82
C ASN A 349 -14.03 -10.15 18.55
N PHE A 350 -14.48 -9.69 17.37
CA PHE A 350 -13.97 -10.15 16.09
C PHE A 350 -12.48 -9.80 15.92
N ARG A 351 -12.07 -8.58 16.25
CA ARG A 351 -10.66 -8.15 16.22
C ARG A 351 -9.78 -9.02 17.12
N LYS A 352 -10.20 -9.23 18.38
CA LYS A 352 -9.48 -10.09 19.34
C LYS A 352 -9.32 -11.52 18.82
N ALA A 353 -10.36 -12.07 18.20
CA ALA A 353 -10.29 -13.40 17.58
C ALA A 353 -9.27 -13.45 16.42
N MET A 354 -9.28 -12.46 15.52
CA MET A 354 -8.34 -12.35 14.40
C MET A 354 -6.89 -12.16 14.87
N GLU A 355 -6.67 -11.35 15.90
CA GLU A 355 -5.35 -11.15 16.51
C GLU A 355 -4.81 -12.43 17.13
N LYS A 356 -5.66 -13.15 17.87
CA LYS A 356 -5.29 -14.46 18.42
C LYS A 356 -4.91 -15.45 17.32
N GLU A 357 -5.70 -15.55 16.26
CA GLU A 357 -5.38 -16.42 15.12
C GLU A 357 -4.04 -16.03 14.45
N LYS A 358 -3.77 -14.72 14.31
CA LYS A 358 -2.51 -14.22 13.76
C LYS A 358 -1.32 -14.56 14.67
N GLN A 359 -1.48 -14.40 15.98
CA GLN A 359 -0.46 -14.77 16.96
C GLN A 359 -0.17 -16.27 16.93
N GLU A 360 -1.21 -17.11 16.89
CA GLU A 360 -1.06 -18.57 16.77
C GLU A 360 -0.34 -18.96 15.47
N LYS A 361 -0.67 -18.33 14.34
CA LYS A 361 0.03 -18.54 13.06
C LYS A 361 1.51 -18.13 13.14
N GLU A 362 1.81 -17.01 13.79
CA GLU A 362 3.18 -16.54 13.96
C GLU A 362 3.98 -17.46 14.90
N GLN A 363 3.38 -17.92 15.99
CA GLN A 363 4.00 -18.89 16.90
C GLN A 363 4.29 -20.21 16.17
N LYS A 364 3.31 -20.75 15.44
CA LYS A 364 3.50 -21.95 14.60
C LYS A 364 4.61 -21.75 13.56
N ARG A 365 4.71 -20.56 12.95
CA ARG A 365 5.80 -20.23 12.03
C ARG A 365 7.16 -20.21 12.72
N LYS A 366 7.28 -19.57 13.89
CA LYS A 366 8.51 -19.54 14.69
C LYS A 366 8.94 -20.93 15.15
N GLU A 367 7.99 -21.76 15.57
CA GLU A 367 8.25 -23.16 15.92
C GLU A 367 8.73 -23.98 14.73
N TRP A 368 8.10 -23.80 13.57
CA TRP A 368 8.51 -24.44 12.33
C TRP A 368 9.93 -24.02 11.91
N GLU A 369 10.23 -22.71 11.98
CA GLU A 369 11.58 -22.17 11.70
C GLU A 369 12.62 -22.77 12.66
N LYS A 370 12.33 -22.85 13.96
CA LYS A 370 13.23 -23.45 14.96
C LYS A 370 13.46 -24.95 14.72
N ARG A 371 12.43 -25.69 14.28
CA ARG A 371 12.56 -27.13 13.99
C ARG A 371 13.36 -27.39 12.71
N ASN A 372 13.27 -26.50 11.74
CA ASN A 372 13.88 -26.70 10.42
C ASN A 372 15.27 -26.07 10.27
N VAL A 373 15.58 -25.05 11.06
CA VAL A 373 16.88 -24.36 11.01
C VAL A 373 17.76 -24.81 12.17
N GLN A 374 18.74 -25.65 11.87
CA GLN A 374 19.78 -26.05 12.82
C GLN A 374 20.95 -25.04 12.76
N VAL A 375 21.27 -24.43 13.90
CA VAL A 375 22.42 -23.51 14.01
C VAL A 375 23.56 -24.24 14.70
N VAL A 376 24.69 -24.41 13.99
CA VAL A 376 25.92 -24.99 14.52
C VAL A 376 26.91 -23.87 14.81
N GLU A 377 27.11 -23.59 16.08
CA GLU A 377 28.00 -22.52 16.55
C GLU A 377 29.47 -22.95 16.44
N ARG A 378 30.30 -22.06 15.87
CA ARG A 378 31.76 -22.21 15.80
C ARG A 378 32.40 -20.86 16.17
N PRO A 379 33.70 -20.83 16.53
CA PRO A 379 34.33 -19.61 17.05
C PRO A 379 34.25 -18.37 16.14
N LYS A 380 34.22 -18.54 14.81
CA LYS A 380 34.20 -17.44 13.84
C LYS A 380 32.82 -17.21 13.19
N TRP A 381 32.04 -18.27 13.01
CA TRP A 381 30.80 -18.23 12.24
C TRP A 381 29.77 -19.19 12.81
N ASN A 382 28.50 -18.81 12.73
CA ASN A 382 27.38 -19.69 13.02
C ASN A 382 26.86 -20.25 11.70
N PHE A 383 26.98 -21.56 11.51
CA PHE A 383 26.47 -22.23 10.31
C PHE A 383 24.98 -22.51 10.50
N ARG A 384 24.14 -21.97 9.62
CA ARG A 384 22.68 -22.18 9.64
C ARG A 384 22.31 -23.17 8.54
N PHE A 385 21.90 -24.37 8.94
CA PHE A 385 21.43 -25.42 8.05
C PHE A 385 19.90 -25.43 8.06
N GLU A 386 19.29 -25.09 6.94
CA GLU A 386 17.85 -25.18 6.75
C GLU A 386 17.51 -26.51 6.07
N SER A 387 16.58 -27.27 6.67
CA SER A 387 16.11 -28.52 6.08
C SER A 387 15.22 -28.23 4.85
N ILE A 388 15.59 -28.83 3.72
CA ILE A 388 14.86 -28.69 2.45
C ILE A 388 14.22 -30.01 2.05
N ARG A 389 13.14 -29.95 1.27
CA ARG A 389 12.55 -31.13 0.63
C ARG A 389 13.16 -31.32 -0.74
N ALA A 390 14.14 -32.23 -0.85
CA ALA A 390 14.83 -32.51 -2.12
C ALA A 390 13.88 -33.01 -3.23
N ASP A 391 12.81 -33.71 -2.87
CA ASP A 391 11.83 -34.23 -3.83
C ASP A 391 10.89 -33.14 -4.40
N GLN A 392 10.94 -31.92 -3.86
CA GLN A 392 10.11 -30.80 -4.29
C GLN A 392 10.69 -30.09 -5.53
N VAL A 393 10.83 -30.85 -6.62
CA VAL A 393 11.35 -30.36 -7.91
C VAL A 393 10.27 -30.27 -9.00
N GLY A 394 9.03 -30.68 -8.68
CA GLY A 394 7.94 -30.77 -9.65
C GLY A 394 8.08 -31.99 -10.57
N ARG A 395 7.03 -32.29 -11.35
CA ARG A 395 6.98 -33.48 -12.20
C ARG A 395 8.13 -33.55 -13.21
N ASP A 396 8.51 -32.41 -13.78
CA ASP A 396 9.51 -32.31 -14.85
C ASP A 396 10.82 -31.66 -14.37
N GLY A 397 11.05 -31.57 -13.05
CA GLY A 397 12.21 -30.87 -12.48
C GLY A 397 12.15 -29.34 -12.55
N ARG A 398 10.99 -28.77 -12.89
CA ARG A 398 10.75 -27.33 -13.08
C ARG A 398 9.70 -26.79 -12.10
N ASP A 399 10.08 -26.61 -10.84
CA ASP A 399 9.24 -25.95 -9.82
C ASP A 399 9.85 -24.62 -9.38
N SER A 400 9.09 -23.52 -9.31
CA SER A 400 9.58 -22.19 -8.87
C SER A 400 10.12 -22.17 -7.43
N ARG A 401 9.69 -23.11 -6.59
CA ARG A 401 10.12 -23.27 -5.19
C ARG A 401 11.31 -24.24 -5.03
N GLY A 402 11.75 -24.89 -6.10
CA GLY A 402 12.88 -25.80 -6.06
C GLY A 402 14.16 -25.09 -5.60
N VAL A 403 14.90 -25.70 -4.67
CA VAL A 403 16.13 -25.15 -4.09
C VAL A 403 17.34 -25.67 -4.87
N GLY A 404 18.26 -24.77 -5.24
CA GLY A 404 19.51 -25.08 -5.93
C GLY A 404 19.70 -24.28 -7.22
N TRP A 405 20.91 -24.34 -7.77
CA TRP A 405 21.20 -23.76 -9.08
C TRP A 405 20.64 -24.67 -10.18
N ARG A 406 19.82 -24.12 -11.08
CA ARG A 406 19.20 -24.91 -12.16
C ARG A 406 20.21 -25.19 -13.28
N TYR A 407 20.22 -26.44 -13.74
CA TYR A 407 21.01 -26.86 -14.90
C TYR A 407 20.29 -26.54 -16.22
N GLY A 408 21.06 -26.36 -17.30
CA GLY A 408 20.51 -26.10 -18.63
C GLY A 408 19.96 -24.68 -18.85
N MET A 409 20.24 -23.74 -17.94
CA MET A 409 19.87 -22.33 -18.06
C MET A 409 21.13 -21.49 -18.32
N PRO A 410 21.33 -20.92 -19.53
CA PRO A 410 22.47 -20.05 -19.80
C PRO A 410 22.36 -18.75 -19.00
N HIS A 411 23.50 -18.10 -18.75
CA HIS A 411 23.53 -16.81 -18.06
C HIS A 411 22.66 -15.78 -18.81
N GLU A 412 21.78 -15.11 -18.06
CA GLU A 412 20.86 -14.11 -18.59
C GLU A 412 21.49 -12.72 -18.71
N ASP A 413 22.78 -12.59 -18.42
CA ASP A 413 23.47 -11.30 -18.35
C ASP A 413 23.39 -10.51 -19.68
N ARG A 414 23.28 -11.18 -20.83
CA ARG A 414 23.18 -10.46 -22.11
C ARG A 414 21.74 -10.01 -22.44
N LYS A 415 20.74 -10.39 -21.63
CA LYS A 415 19.34 -10.00 -21.83
C LYS A 415 19.12 -8.53 -21.46
N ARG A 416 18.47 -7.79 -22.35
CA ARG A 416 18.06 -6.41 -22.11
C ARG A 416 16.95 -6.37 -21.06
N GLY A 417 17.02 -5.41 -20.14
CA GLY A 417 16.00 -5.22 -19.10
C GLY A 417 16.15 -6.13 -17.88
N PHE A 418 17.18 -6.97 -17.84
CA PHE A 418 17.49 -7.74 -16.64
C PHE A 418 18.16 -6.83 -15.59
N LEU A 419 17.63 -6.84 -14.36
CA LEU A 419 18.19 -6.10 -13.24
C LEU A 419 19.43 -6.84 -12.75
N LYS A 420 20.61 -6.32 -13.12
CA LYS A 420 21.90 -6.80 -12.62
C LYS A 420 22.33 -5.94 -11.46
N ASP A 421 22.90 -6.57 -10.44
CA ASP A 421 23.59 -5.89 -9.32
C ASP A 421 22.71 -4.97 -8.45
N ILE A 422 21.39 -4.99 -8.64
CA ILE A 422 20.43 -4.24 -7.82
C ILE A 422 19.63 -5.25 -6.98
N PRO A 423 19.76 -5.23 -5.64
CA PRO A 423 19.00 -6.13 -4.79
C PRO A 423 17.50 -5.79 -4.86
N LEU A 424 16.67 -6.78 -5.23
CA LEU A 424 15.21 -6.62 -5.29
C LEU A 424 14.55 -6.52 -3.91
N LYS A 425 15.24 -7.01 -2.88
CA LYS A 425 14.76 -7.03 -1.50
C LYS A 425 15.91 -6.73 -0.55
N VAL A 426 15.75 -5.69 0.26
CA VAL A 426 16.62 -5.41 1.40
C VAL A 426 15.89 -5.91 2.64
N VAL A 427 16.47 -6.91 3.31
CA VAL A 427 15.94 -7.40 4.58
C VAL A 427 16.68 -6.62 5.67
N THR A 428 15.97 -5.70 6.31
CA THR A 428 16.44 -4.91 7.46
C THR A 428 16.00 -5.55 8.76
#